data_AF-A0A966CG98-F1
#
_entry.id   AF-A0A966CG98-F1
#
_cell.length_a   1.000
_cell.length_b   1.000
_cell.length_c   1.000
_cell.angle_alpha   90.00
_cell.angle_beta   90.00
_cell.angle_gamma   90.00
#
_symmetry.space_group_name_H-M   'P 1'
#
loop_
_entity.id
_entity.type
_entity.pdbx_description
1 polymer ?
#
loop_
_entity_poly.entity_id
_entity_poly.type
_entity_poly.pdbx_seq_one_letter_code
_entity_poly.pdbx_strand_id
1 'polypeptide(L)'
;IEKRLRINIKQMVEWGVTVITTLGEKGANCEGKTNDPFDKAQGKQFSMINYQSALQRGESTSNNQFINKKNIKNKYYSFQVPAVKVKKVVDPTGAGDAWRGGFIAGIIAGKSIDICVKWANVLASFAVEKVGTVNHKISKKEFEKRLLLT
;
A
#
# COMPACT_ATOMS: atom_id res chain seq x y z
N ILE A 1 26.08 26.20 4.17
CA ILE A 1 25.07 25.14 4.43
C ILE A 1 23.79 25.59 3.76
N GLU A 2 23.49 25.03 2.59
CA GLU A 2 22.30 25.40 1.81
C GLU A 2 21.01 25.11 2.61
N LYS A 3 20.07 26.05 2.56
CA LYS A 3 18.74 25.89 3.15
C LYS A 3 18.04 24.72 2.46
N ARG A 4 18.00 23.54 3.08
CA ARG A 4 17.18 22.42 2.59
C ARG A 4 15.73 22.88 2.49
N LEU A 5 15.14 22.73 1.31
CA LEU A 5 13.71 22.93 1.08
C LEU A 5 12.92 22.02 2.04
N ARG A 6 12.03 22.60 2.82
CA ARG A 6 11.09 21.86 3.68
C ARG A 6 9.78 21.68 2.91
N ILE A 7 9.68 20.59 2.16
CA ILE A 7 8.45 20.17 1.49
C ILE A 7 7.77 19.12 2.37
N ASN A 8 6.47 19.30 2.67
CA ASN A 8 5.68 18.33 3.42
C ASN A 8 4.71 17.55 2.51
N ILE A 9 4.16 16.45 3.04
CA ILE A 9 3.26 15.55 2.29
C ILE A 9 2.04 16.30 1.74
N LYS A 10 1.44 17.20 2.52
CA LYS A 10 0.28 17.99 2.09
C LYS A 10 0.58 18.81 0.84
N GLN A 11 1.74 19.47 0.81
CA GLN A 11 2.18 20.25 -0.37
C GLN A 11 2.38 19.35 -1.60
N MET A 12 3.00 18.17 -1.43
CA MET A 12 3.18 17.22 -2.53
C MET A 12 1.84 16.75 -3.10
N VAL A 13 0.89 16.41 -2.23
CA VAL A 13 -0.46 16.00 -2.61
C VAL A 13 -1.22 17.15 -3.28
N GLU A 14 -1.05 18.40 -2.81
CA GLU A 14 -1.59 19.60 -3.47
C GLU A 14 -1.03 19.80 -4.88
N TRP A 15 0.23 19.43 -5.12
CA TRP A 15 0.84 19.42 -6.46
C TRP A 15 0.41 18.24 -7.34
N GLY A 16 -0.39 17.31 -6.80
CA GLY A 16 -0.87 16.14 -7.53
C GLY A 16 0.12 14.97 -7.52
N VAL A 17 1.04 14.94 -6.57
CA VAL A 17 1.88 13.78 -6.31
C VAL A 17 1.13 12.84 -5.37
N THR A 18 0.92 11.60 -5.78
CA THR A 18 0.54 10.53 -4.86
C THR A 18 1.74 10.16 -3.99
N VAL A 19 1.55 10.19 -2.67
CA VAL A 19 2.59 9.91 -1.67
C VAL A 19 2.25 8.62 -0.95
N ILE A 20 3.21 7.70 -0.92
CA ILE A 20 3.12 6.46 -0.14
C ILE A 20 4.23 6.46 0.89
N THR A 21 3.84 6.39 2.17
CA THR A 21 4.75 6.40 3.31
C THR A 21 4.75 5.04 3.97
N THR A 22 5.88 4.33 3.94
CA THR A 22 6.05 3.07 4.69
C THR A 22 6.16 3.35 6.18
N LEU A 23 5.36 2.67 6.98
CA LEU A 23 5.28 2.78 8.45
C LEU A 23 5.91 1.58 9.17
N GLY A 24 6.79 0.83 8.49
CA GLY A 24 7.42 -0.37 9.01
C GLY A 24 6.40 -1.47 9.33
N GLU A 25 6.39 -1.96 10.57
CA GLU A 25 5.47 -3.00 11.05
C GLU A 25 3.99 -2.60 11.01
N LYS A 26 3.69 -1.30 10.88
CA LYS A 26 2.31 -0.80 10.77
C LYS A 26 1.78 -0.85 9.33
N GLY A 27 2.63 -1.06 8.34
CA GLY A 27 2.25 -1.13 6.92
C GLY A 27 2.64 0.11 6.15
N ALA A 28 1.72 0.66 5.36
CA ALA A 28 1.95 1.88 4.59
C ALA A 28 0.71 2.77 4.54
N ASN A 29 0.92 4.08 4.56
CA ASN A 29 -0.12 5.09 4.35
C ASN A 29 -0.03 5.63 2.92
N CYS A 30 -1.17 5.74 2.24
CA CYS A 30 -1.27 6.25 0.88
C CYS A 30 -2.12 7.51 0.87
N GLU A 31 -1.62 8.58 0.28
CA GLU A 31 -2.28 9.88 0.20
C GLU A 31 -2.17 10.44 -1.22
N GLY A 32 -3.26 10.98 -1.76
CA GLY A 32 -3.27 11.47 -3.13
C GLY A 32 -4.53 12.26 -3.46
N LYS A 33 -4.65 12.69 -4.73
CA LYS A 33 -5.88 13.34 -5.24
C LYS A 33 -6.86 12.29 -5.75
N THR A 34 -8.15 12.48 -5.52
CA THR A 34 -9.21 11.54 -5.98
C THR A 34 -9.38 11.45 -7.49
N ASN A 35 -8.72 12.33 -8.26
CA ASN A 35 -8.73 12.35 -9.72
C ASN A 35 -7.33 12.16 -10.31
N ASP A 36 -6.41 11.55 -9.55
CA ASP A 36 -5.03 11.32 -9.98
C ASP A 36 -5.01 10.57 -11.33
N PRO A 37 -4.17 10.98 -12.31
CA PRO A 37 -3.99 10.24 -13.55
C PRO A 37 -3.69 8.75 -13.34
N PHE A 38 -3.04 8.36 -12.24
CA PHE A 38 -2.77 6.97 -11.88
C PHE A 38 -4.06 6.18 -11.62
N ASP A 39 -5.06 6.81 -10.98
CA ASP A 39 -6.39 6.22 -10.77
C ASP A 39 -7.17 6.11 -12.10
N LYS A 40 -6.96 7.06 -13.03
CA LYS A 40 -7.62 7.07 -14.34
C LYS A 40 -7.00 6.10 -15.34
N ALA A 41 -5.67 5.98 -15.34
CA ALA A 41 -4.90 5.19 -16.30
C ALA A 41 -5.14 3.69 -16.18
N GLN A 42 -5.61 3.22 -15.02
CA GLN A 42 -5.85 1.79 -14.79
C GLN A 42 -7.29 1.33 -15.05
N GLY A 43 -8.16 2.19 -15.61
CA GLY A 43 -9.49 1.80 -16.09
C GLY A 43 -10.44 1.25 -15.02
N LYS A 44 -10.07 1.32 -13.74
CA LYS A 44 -10.90 0.93 -12.61
C LYS A 44 -11.05 2.14 -11.70
N GLN A 45 -12.21 2.77 -11.85
CA GLN A 45 -12.86 3.54 -10.79
C GLN A 45 -12.49 2.91 -9.44
N PHE A 46 -11.79 3.69 -8.60
CA PHE A 46 -11.47 3.36 -7.21
C PHE A 46 -12.54 2.42 -6.69
N SER A 47 -12.21 1.13 -6.55
CA SER A 47 -13.27 0.12 -6.52
C SER A 47 -14.03 0.26 -5.21
N MET A 48 -15.12 1.03 -5.25
CA MET A 48 -16.30 0.97 -4.39
C MET A 48 -16.81 -0.48 -4.23
N ILE A 49 -16.29 -1.41 -5.04
CA ILE A 49 -16.61 -2.83 -5.18
C ILE A 49 -16.23 -3.65 -3.94
N ASN A 50 -15.20 -3.29 -3.16
CA ASN A 50 -14.89 -4.01 -1.91
C ASN A 50 -15.71 -3.53 -0.70
N TYR A 51 -16.40 -2.40 -0.79
CA TYR A 51 -17.24 -1.91 0.31
C TYR A 51 -18.62 -2.58 0.31
N GLN A 52 -19.25 -2.70 -0.87
CA GLN A 52 -20.57 -3.31 -1.03
C GLN A 52 -20.55 -4.82 -0.71
N SER A 53 -19.51 -5.52 -1.14
CA SER A 53 -19.35 -6.96 -0.91
C SER A 53 -18.93 -7.30 0.54
N ALA A 54 -18.25 -6.40 1.25
CA ALA A 54 -17.99 -6.53 2.68
C ALA A 54 -19.25 -6.29 3.53
N LEU A 55 -20.08 -5.30 3.16
CA LEU A 55 -21.36 -5.03 3.83
C LEU A 55 -22.37 -6.18 3.69
N GLN A 56 -22.39 -6.87 2.55
CA GLN A 56 -23.27 -8.03 2.31
C GLN A 56 -22.88 -9.27 3.13
N ARG A 57 -21.64 -9.37 3.62
CA ARG A 57 -21.14 -10.52 4.39
C ARG A 57 -21.31 -10.38 5.91
N GLY A 58 -21.89 -9.28 6.40
CA GLY A 58 -22.17 -9.09 7.83
C GLY A 58 -20.94 -9.02 8.73
N GLU A 59 -19.74 -8.82 8.15
CA GLU A 59 -18.51 -8.68 8.91
C GLU A 59 -18.50 -7.34 9.65
N SER A 60 -18.50 -7.41 10.98
CA SER A 60 -18.36 -6.26 11.86
C SER A 60 -16.97 -5.64 11.70
N THR A 61 -16.84 -4.67 10.80
CA THR A 61 -15.65 -3.81 10.67
C THR A 61 -15.55 -2.85 11.84
N SER A 62 -15.14 -3.36 13.01
CA SER A 62 -15.02 -2.58 14.24
C SER A 62 -13.80 -1.64 14.29
N ASN A 63 -12.97 -1.56 13.25
CA ASN A 63 -11.80 -0.66 13.23
C ASN A 63 -11.58 0.13 11.92
N ASN A 64 -12.52 0.11 10.97
CA ASN A 64 -12.39 0.91 9.75
C ASN A 64 -13.09 2.26 9.90
N GLN A 65 -12.38 3.19 10.53
CA GLN A 65 -12.65 4.63 10.43
C GLN A 65 -12.18 5.19 9.06
N PHE A 66 -12.38 4.42 7.98
CA PHE A 66 -12.02 4.80 6.62
C PHE A 66 -13.29 4.89 5.80
N ILE A 67 -13.58 6.10 5.31
CA ILE A 67 -14.82 6.54 4.68
C ILE A 67 -15.91 6.87 5.70
N ASN A 68 -15.75 8.03 6.36
CA ASN A 68 -16.89 8.70 6.97
C ASN A 68 -17.87 9.08 5.84
N LYS A 69 -19.02 8.41 5.84
CA LYS A 69 -20.16 8.59 4.95
C LYS A 69 -20.55 10.08 4.91
N LYS A 70 -20.70 10.66 3.71
CA LYS A 70 -21.02 12.08 3.38
C LYS A 70 -19.82 13.04 3.32
N ASN A 71 -19.09 13.02 2.20
CA ASN A 71 -18.65 14.24 1.49
C ASN A 71 -18.06 13.86 0.13
N ILE A 72 -18.88 13.93 -0.92
CA ILE A 72 -18.45 13.93 -2.35
C ILE A 72 -17.67 15.25 -2.68
N LYS A 73 -17.15 15.94 -1.66
CA LYS A 73 -16.41 17.22 -1.73
C LYS A 73 -14.90 17.07 -1.50
N ASN A 74 -14.38 15.89 -1.16
CA ASN A 74 -12.95 15.75 -0.90
C ASN A 74 -12.14 15.51 -2.18
N LYS A 75 -11.31 16.50 -2.52
CA LYS A 75 -10.32 16.48 -3.62
C LYS A 75 -9.17 15.46 -3.38
N TYR A 76 -9.13 14.83 -2.21
CA TYR A 76 -8.02 14.02 -1.72
C TYR A 76 -8.50 12.72 -1.05
N TYR A 77 -7.66 11.67 -1.10
CA TYR A 77 -7.85 10.40 -0.40
C TYR A 77 -6.70 10.13 0.58
N SER A 78 -6.97 9.35 1.62
CA SER A 78 -5.98 8.78 2.51
C SER A 78 -6.43 7.40 2.98
N PHE A 79 -5.58 6.39 2.86
CA PHE A 79 -5.87 5.04 3.37
C PHE A 79 -4.59 4.33 3.80
N GLN A 80 -4.73 3.39 4.73
CA GLN A 80 -3.64 2.55 5.19
C GLN A 80 -3.80 1.11 4.70
N VAL A 81 -2.67 0.49 4.35
CA VAL A 81 -2.59 -0.95 4.06
C VAL A 81 -1.68 -1.57 5.13
N PRO A 82 -2.19 -2.51 5.94
CA PRO A 82 -1.42 -3.09 7.03
C PRO A 82 -0.22 -3.89 6.51
N ALA A 83 0.84 -3.95 7.30
CA ALA A 83 1.96 -4.85 7.02
C ALA A 83 1.53 -6.31 7.18
N VAL A 84 2.22 -7.20 6.46
CA VAL A 84 2.13 -8.63 6.74
C VAL A 84 2.87 -8.93 8.04
N LYS A 85 2.16 -9.48 9.02
CA LYS A 85 2.80 -9.95 10.26
C LYS A 85 3.71 -11.14 9.97
N VAL A 86 4.98 -11.00 10.34
CA VAL A 86 5.98 -12.08 10.30
C VAL A 86 6.18 -12.66 11.69
N LYS A 87 6.55 -13.94 11.78
CA LYS A 87 6.77 -14.60 13.09
C LYS A 87 8.02 -14.06 13.79
N LYS A 88 9.05 -13.75 13.01
CA LYS A 88 10.33 -13.24 13.51
C LYS A 88 10.99 -12.40 12.42
N VAL A 89 11.42 -11.18 12.78
CA VAL A 89 12.31 -10.38 11.96
C VAL A 89 13.73 -10.86 12.22
N VAL A 90 14.44 -11.24 11.16
CA VAL A 90 15.82 -11.75 11.21
C VAL A 90 16.81 -10.66 10.78
N ASP A 91 16.55 -10.00 9.66
CA ASP A 91 17.41 -8.93 9.11
C ASP A 91 16.54 -7.95 8.31
N PRO A 92 16.40 -6.68 8.72
CA PRO A 92 15.57 -5.70 7.99
C PRO A 92 16.23 -5.20 6.69
N THR A 93 17.50 -5.55 6.45
CA THR A 93 18.25 -5.09 5.28
C THR A 93 17.59 -5.56 3.99
N GLY A 94 17.34 -4.64 3.06
CA GLY A 94 16.69 -4.94 1.77
C GLY A 94 15.17 -4.97 1.80
N ALA A 95 14.52 -4.78 2.96
CA ALA A 95 13.05 -4.72 3.04
C ALA A 95 12.47 -3.61 2.16
N GLY A 96 13.13 -2.45 2.12
CA GLY A 96 12.72 -1.32 1.26
C GLY A 96 12.85 -1.61 -0.23
N ASP A 97 13.89 -2.35 -0.64
CA ASP A 97 14.09 -2.71 -2.04
C ASP A 97 13.09 -3.77 -2.49
N ALA A 98 12.84 -4.78 -1.63
CA ALA A 98 11.77 -5.75 -1.85
C ALA A 98 10.39 -5.08 -1.91
N TRP A 99 10.13 -4.09 -1.03
CA TRP A 99 8.89 -3.31 -1.05
C TRP A 99 8.72 -2.57 -2.38
N ARG A 100 9.75 -1.83 -2.83
CA ARG A 100 9.73 -1.12 -4.11
C ARG A 100 9.55 -2.08 -5.29
N GLY A 101 10.24 -3.22 -5.28
CA GLY A 101 10.10 -4.25 -6.30
C GLY A 101 8.66 -4.77 -6.39
N GLY A 102 8.01 -5.04 -5.25
CA GLY A 102 6.62 -5.50 -5.21
C GLY A 102 5.63 -4.43 -5.67
N PHE A 103 5.86 -3.19 -5.28
CA PHE A 103 5.04 -2.05 -5.71
C PHE A 103 5.12 -1.84 -7.23
N ILE A 104 6.34 -1.80 -7.78
CA ILE A 104 6.58 -1.66 -9.22
C ILE A 104 6.00 -2.84 -10.00
N ALA A 105 6.15 -4.07 -9.51
CA ALA A 105 5.54 -5.24 -10.12
C ALA A 105 4.00 -5.13 -10.21
N GLY A 106 3.36 -4.60 -9.15
CA GLY A 106 1.93 -4.32 -9.15
C GLY A 106 1.54 -3.28 -10.20
N ILE A 107 2.32 -2.19 -10.32
CA ILE A 107 2.10 -1.15 -11.33
C ILE A 107 2.18 -1.72 -12.74
N ILE A 108 3.26 -2.48 -13.04
CA ILE A 108 3.46 -3.10 -14.35
C ILE A 108 2.31 -4.06 -14.68
N ALA A 109 1.78 -4.76 -13.66
CA ALA A 109 0.63 -5.63 -13.80
C ALA A 109 -0.73 -4.90 -13.84
N GLY A 110 -0.75 -3.56 -13.93
CA GLY A 110 -1.97 -2.75 -14.01
C GLY A 110 -2.87 -2.86 -12.78
N LYS A 111 -2.27 -3.04 -11.59
CA LYS A 111 -3.01 -3.17 -10.33
C LYS A 111 -3.22 -1.82 -9.66
N SER A 112 -4.37 -1.68 -8.99
CA SER A 112 -4.70 -0.48 -8.20
C SER A 112 -3.70 -0.28 -7.07
N ILE A 113 -3.55 0.96 -6.61
CA ILE A 113 -2.53 1.36 -5.62
C ILE A 113 -2.62 0.50 -4.34
N ASP A 114 -3.82 0.22 -3.86
CA ASP A 114 -4.03 -0.64 -2.69
C ASP A 114 -3.45 -2.05 -2.91
N ILE A 115 -3.65 -2.64 -4.09
CA ILE A 115 -3.10 -3.95 -4.44
C ILE A 115 -1.58 -3.87 -4.64
N CYS A 116 -1.05 -2.82 -5.25
CA CYS A 116 0.40 -2.60 -5.37
C CYS A 116 1.07 -2.55 -3.99
N VAL A 117 0.45 -1.84 -3.03
CA VAL A 117 0.97 -1.74 -1.67
C VAL A 117 0.85 -3.07 -0.92
N LYS A 118 -0.22 -3.85 -1.15
CA LYS A 118 -0.31 -5.22 -0.61
C LYS A 118 0.82 -6.10 -1.14
N TRP A 119 1.10 -6.06 -2.44
CA TRP A 119 2.22 -6.80 -3.05
C TRP A 119 3.57 -6.38 -2.45
N ALA A 120 3.77 -5.08 -2.28
CA ALA A 120 4.95 -4.49 -1.67
C ALA A 120 5.14 -4.97 -0.22
N ASN A 121 4.08 -4.94 0.60
CA ASN A 121 4.10 -5.42 1.98
C ASN A 121 4.39 -6.93 2.06
N VAL A 122 3.84 -7.72 1.13
CA VAL A 122 4.12 -9.16 1.03
C VAL A 122 5.59 -9.41 0.73
N LEU A 123 6.17 -8.77 -0.29
CA LEU A 123 7.58 -8.99 -0.62
C LEU A 123 8.54 -8.51 0.48
N ALA A 124 8.26 -7.35 1.08
CA ALA A 124 9.02 -6.86 2.22
C ALA A 124 9.01 -7.86 3.39
N SER A 125 7.88 -8.52 3.64
CA SER A 125 7.77 -9.49 4.73
C SER A 125 8.61 -10.76 4.50
N PHE A 126 8.87 -11.16 3.25
CA PHE A 126 9.80 -12.25 2.95
C PHE A 126 11.26 -11.81 3.12
N ALA A 127 11.58 -10.56 2.77
CA ALA A 127 12.92 -10.03 2.90
C ALA A 127 13.36 -9.99 4.37
N VAL A 128 12.49 -9.53 5.28
CA VAL A 128 12.85 -9.39 6.70
C VAL A 128 13.05 -10.71 7.45
N GLU A 129 12.57 -11.84 6.89
CA GLU A 129 12.64 -13.17 7.52
C GLU A 129 13.95 -13.92 7.21
N LYS A 130 14.82 -13.37 6.36
CA LYS A 130 16.09 -14.00 5.95
C LYS A 130 17.24 -13.01 6.03
N VAL A 131 18.45 -13.51 6.33
CA VAL A 131 19.66 -12.68 6.32
C VAL A 131 19.99 -12.30 4.88
N GLY A 132 20.31 -11.02 4.65
CA GLY A 132 20.74 -10.49 3.36
C GLY A 132 19.59 -10.14 2.39
N THR A 133 19.91 -9.32 1.39
CA THR A 133 18.92 -8.60 0.57
C THR A 133 18.24 -9.45 -0.52
N VAL A 134 18.92 -10.49 -1.04
CA VAL A 134 18.48 -11.26 -2.23
C VAL A 134 18.29 -12.75 -1.98
N ASN A 135 18.40 -13.20 -0.72
CA ASN A 135 18.41 -14.62 -0.38
C ASN A 135 17.00 -15.26 -0.31
N HIS A 136 15.96 -14.50 -0.63
CA HIS A 136 14.58 -14.97 -0.65
C HIS A 136 14.22 -15.58 -2.01
N LYS A 137 14.06 -16.91 -2.05
CA LYS A 137 13.36 -17.59 -3.13
C LYS A 137 11.90 -17.76 -2.72
N ILE A 138 11.00 -17.10 -3.43
CA ILE A 138 9.56 -17.08 -3.13
C ILE A 138 8.84 -17.79 -4.27
N SER A 139 8.07 -18.82 -3.97
CA SER A 139 7.17 -19.43 -4.95
C SER A 139 5.89 -18.61 -5.12
N LYS A 140 5.26 -18.70 -6.30
CA LYS A 140 3.96 -18.08 -6.56
C LYS A 140 2.91 -18.45 -5.49
N LYS A 141 2.89 -19.73 -5.08
CA LYS A 141 1.96 -20.24 -4.05
C LYS A 141 2.19 -19.60 -2.68
N GLU A 142 3.44 -19.40 -2.27
CA GLU A 142 3.76 -18.73 -1.00
C GLU A 142 3.38 -17.24 -1.04
N PHE A 143 3.64 -16.59 -2.17
CA PHE A 143 3.23 -15.20 -2.39
C PHE A 143 1.72 -15.05 -2.27
N GLU A 144 0.94 -15.87 -3.00
CA GLU A 144 -0.52 -15.85 -2.97
C GLU A 144 -1.07 -16.15 -1.56
N LYS A 145 -0.52 -17.15 -0.87
CA LYS A 145 -0.91 -17.47 0.51
C LYS A 145 -0.72 -16.28 1.45
N ARG A 146 0.37 -15.53 1.27
CA ARG A 146 0.70 -14.40 2.13
C ARG A 146 -0.07 -13.14 1.75
N LEU A 147 -0.43 -12.98 0.49
CA LEU A 147 -1.34 -11.93 0.02
C LEU A 147 -2.74 -12.04 0.64
N LEU A 148 -3.19 -13.25 0.99
CA LEU A 148 -4.45 -13.44 1.72
C LEU A 148 -4.41 -12.93 3.18
N LEU A 149 -3.23 -12.55 3.69
CA LEU A 149 -3.06 -12.02 5.05
C LEU A 149 -3.08 -10.48 5.09
N THR A 150 -3.27 -9.81 3.94
CA THR A 150 -3.29 -8.34 3.78
C THR A 150 -4.66 -7.82 3.40
#